data_AF-A0A511Y7G2-F1
#
_entry.id   AF-A0A511Y7G2-F1
#
_cell.length_a   1.000
_cell.length_b   1.000
_cell.length_c   1.000
_cell.angle_alpha   90.00
_cell.angle_beta   90.00
_cell.angle_gamma   90.00
#
_symmetry.space_group_name_H-M   'P 1'
#
loop_
_entity.id
_entity.type
_entity.pdbx_description
1 polymer ?
#
loop_
_entity_poly.entity_id
_entity_poly.type
_entity_poly.pdbx_seq_one_letter_code
_entity_poly.pdbx_strand_id
1 'polypeptide(L)'
;MIFLSVSFIGSLIQGIFFTKETVFTIKSPVLYSKSQMAQHSTVNNETEMEKIVEELKILKVKRDRKQLQKEDSLRIEYLFNQFQKLKNQ
;
A
#
# COMPACT_ATOMS: atom_id res chain seq x y z
N MET A 1 -36.40 -6.65 -53.12
CA MET A 1 -37.01 -7.46 -52.03
C MET A 1 -36.03 -8.40 -51.36
N ILE A 2 -35.22 -9.15 -52.10
CA ILE A 2 -34.26 -10.14 -51.55
C ILE A 2 -33.25 -9.51 -50.57
N PHE A 3 -32.73 -8.31 -50.88
CA PHE A 3 -31.79 -7.60 -50.01
C PHE A 3 -32.39 -7.31 -48.61
N LEU A 4 -33.64 -6.84 -48.56
CA LEU A 4 -34.35 -6.58 -47.30
C LEU A 4 -34.54 -7.85 -46.48
N SER A 5 -34.89 -8.96 -47.13
CA SER A 5 -35.06 -10.25 -46.45
C SER A 5 -33.74 -10.77 -45.86
N VAL A 6 -32.63 -10.66 -46.60
CA VAL A 6 -31.30 -11.10 -46.11
C VAL A 6 -30.81 -10.20 -44.97
N SER A 7 -30.99 -8.87 -45.08
CA SER A 7 -30.66 -7.93 -44.00
C SER A 7 -31.47 -8.20 -42.73
N PHE A 8 -32.76 -8.55 -42.87
CA PHE A 8 -33.62 -8.84 -41.74
C PHE A 8 -33.17 -10.10 -40.99
N ILE A 9 -32.86 -11.18 -41.72
CA ILE A 9 -32.34 -12.43 -41.14
C ILE A 9 -30.99 -12.20 -40.47
N GLY A 10 -30.09 -11.42 -41.09
CA GLY A 10 -28.81 -11.04 -40.48
C GLY A 10 -28.97 -10.31 -39.15
N SER A 11 -29.94 -9.39 -39.05
CA SER A 11 -30.20 -8.62 -37.84
C SER A 11 -30.73 -9.48 -36.67
N LEU A 12 -31.55 -10.49 -36.97
CA LEU A 12 -32.05 -11.44 -35.96
C LEU A 12 -30.92 -12.28 -35.37
N ILE A 13 -30.03 -12.80 -36.21
CA ILE A 13 -28.87 -13.58 -35.76
C ILE A 13 -27.93 -12.70 -34.93
N GLN A 14 -27.70 -11.46 -35.37
CA GLN A 14 -26.87 -10.52 -34.62
C GLN A 14 -27.51 -10.16 -33.27
N GLY A 15 -28.83 -9.99 -33.18
CA GLY A 15 -29.51 -9.69 -31.91
C GLY A 15 -29.46 -10.83 -30.88
N ILE A 16 -29.49 -12.09 -31.35
CA ILE A 16 -29.44 -13.27 -30.46
C ILE A 16 -27.99 -13.53 -29.99
N PHE A 17 -27.00 -13.40 -30.88
CA PHE A 17 -25.59 -13.70 -30.55
C PHE A 17 -24.80 -12.52 -30.00
N PHE A 18 -25.12 -11.28 -30.39
CA PHE A 18 -24.52 -10.07 -29.82
C PHE A 18 -25.43 -9.49 -28.74
N THR A 19 -25.65 -10.26 -27.67
CA THR A 19 -25.90 -9.61 -26.37
C THR A 19 -24.58 -8.95 -26.00
N LYS A 20 -24.38 -7.69 -26.43
CA LYS A 20 -23.30 -6.87 -25.88
C LYS A 20 -23.60 -6.83 -24.39
N GLU A 21 -22.77 -7.51 -23.62
CA GLU A 21 -22.64 -7.29 -22.19
C GLU A 21 -22.30 -5.81 -22.00
N THR A 22 -23.32 -4.94 -22.03
CA THR A 22 -23.27 -3.65 -21.36
C THR A 22 -23.41 -3.94 -19.88
N VAL A 23 -22.56 -4.83 -19.37
CA VAL A 23 -22.21 -4.85 -17.95
C VAL A 23 -21.51 -3.52 -17.79
N PHE A 24 -22.30 -2.52 -17.43
CA PHE A 24 -21.80 -1.29 -16.85
C PHE A 24 -20.89 -1.74 -15.71
N THR A 25 -19.60 -1.89 -16.01
CA THR A 25 -18.55 -2.06 -15.01
C THR A 25 -18.39 -0.70 -14.34
N ILE A 26 -19.44 -0.26 -13.65
CA ILE A 26 -19.40 0.84 -12.71
C ILE A 26 -18.50 0.30 -11.62
N LYS A 27 -17.21 0.57 -11.73
CA LYS A 27 -16.28 0.41 -10.64
C LYS A 27 -16.78 1.37 -9.57
N SER A 28 -17.53 0.86 -8.61
CA SER A 28 -18.01 1.65 -7.49
C SER A 28 -16.80 2.38 -6.90
N PRO A 29 -16.87 3.73 -6.76
CA PRO A 29 -15.76 4.46 -6.17
C PRO A 29 -15.49 3.87 -4.80
N VAL A 30 -14.23 3.52 -4.54
CA VAL A 30 -13.83 2.93 -3.27
C VAL A 30 -13.90 4.04 -2.23
N LEU A 31 -15.05 4.17 -1.57
CA LEU A 31 -15.34 5.35 -0.73
C LEU A 31 -14.52 5.41 0.56
N TYR A 32 -13.75 4.36 0.91
CA TYR A 32 -12.58 4.39 1.80
C TYR A 32 -12.07 2.94 1.95
N SER A 33 -10.91 2.59 1.38
CA SER A 33 -10.32 1.26 1.57
C SER A 33 -9.48 1.23 2.84
N LYS A 34 -9.98 0.64 3.93
CA LYS A 34 -9.18 0.45 5.16
C LYS A 34 -7.84 -0.27 4.90
N SER A 35 -7.76 -1.10 3.86
CA SER A 35 -6.53 -1.80 3.48
C SER A 35 -5.42 -0.88 2.99
N GLN A 36 -5.76 0.22 2.28
CA GLN A 36 -4.77 1.19 1.80
C GLN A 36 -4.19 2.01 2.95
N MET A 37 -5.02 2.35 3.94
CA MET A 37 -4.55 3.03 5.16
C MET A 37 -3.61 2.15 5.98
N ALA A 38 -3.93 0.86 6.13
CA ALA A 38 -3.08 -0.11 6.82
C ALA A 38 -1.72 -0.25 6.13
N GLN A 39 -1.69 -0.44 4.80
CA GLN A 39 -0.44 -0.49 4.04
C GLN A 39 0.38 0.80 4.16
N HIS A 40 -0.27 1.97 4.10
CA HIS A 40 0.44 3.24 4.28
C HIS A 40 1.04 3.38 5.68
N SER A 41 0.36 2.90 6.73
CA SER A 41 0.93 2.88 8.08
C SER A 41 2.08 1.89 8.23
N THR A 42 2.03 0.72 7.58
CA THR A 42 3.12 -0.25 7.63
C THR A 42 4.38 0.26 6.94
N VAL A 43 4.24 0.86 5.75
CA VAL A 43 5.36 1.46 5.00
C VAL A 43 5.98 2.62 5.77
N ASN A 44 5.16 3.43 6.44
CA ASN A 44 5.65 4.53 7.26
C ASN A 44 6.38 4.01 8.52
N ASN A 45 5.86 2.94 9.15
CA ASN A 45 6.49 2.30 10.30
C ASN A 45 7.86 1.70 9.95
N GLU A 46 7.99 1.05 8.79
CA GLU A 46 9.28 0.52 8.31
C GLU A 46 10.33 1.63 8.12
N THR A 47 9.90 2.76 7.55
CA THR A 47 10.78 3.93 7.32
C THR A 47 11.25 4.56 8.64
N GLU A 48 10.34 4.72 9.61
CA GLU A 48 10.70 5.24 10.94
C GLU A 48 11.58 4.26 11.72
N MET A 49 11.35 2.95 11.56
CA MET A 49 12.17 1.91 12.14
C MET A 49 13.61 1.93 11.59
N GLU A 50 13.77 2.16 10.28
CA GLU A 50 15.08 2.28 9.64
C GLU A 50 15.88 3.49 10.18
N LYS A 51 15.23 4.65 10.34
CA LYS A 51 15.84 5.85 10.95
C LYS A 51 16.34 5.58 12.37
N ILE A 52 15.55 4.90 13.20
CA ILE A 52 15.95 4.54 14.57
C ILE A 52 17.18 3.63 14.56
N VAL A 53 17.23 2.64 13.66
CA VAL A 53 18.39 1.75 13.51
C VAL A 53 19.63 2.51 13.08
N GLU A 54 19.50 3.48 12.18
CA GLU A 54 20.60 4.33 11.74
C GLU A 54 21.15 5.21 12.87
N GLU A 55 20.27 5.84 13.67
CA GLU A 55 20.68 6.60 14.86
C GLU A 55 21.41 5.70 15.88
N LEU A 56 20.87 4.51 16.16
CA LEU A 56 21.51 3.55 17.07
C LEU A 56 22.89 3.08 16.55
N LYS A 57 23.06 2.97 15.23
CA LYS A 57 24.34 2.64 14.60
C LYS A 57 25.38 3.75 14.81
N ILE A 58 24.99 5.02 14.72
CA ILE A 58 25.87 6.15 15.02
C ILE A 58 26.31 6.11 16.50
N LEU A 59 25.36 5.87 17.41
CA LEU A 59 25.64 5.75 18.84
C LEU A 59 26.54 4.53 19.15
N LYS A 60 26.40 3.44 18.38
CA LYS A 60 27.31 2.29 18.43
C LYS A 60 28.74 2.68 18.06
N VAL A 61 28.94 3.45 16.99
CA VAL A 61 30.28 3.95 16.60
C VAL A 61 30.86 4.87 17.68
N LYS A 62 30.06 5.74 18.29
CA LYS A 62 30.52 6.58 19.42
C LYS A 62 30.99 5.75 20.62
N ARG A 63 30.26 4.68 20.95
CA ARG A 63 30.66 3.74 22.01
C ARG A 63 32.00 3.08 21.69
N ASP A 64 32.18 2.61 20.45
CA ASP A 64 33.41 1.95 20.03
C ASP A 64 34.62 2.90 20.07
N ARG A 65 34.38 4.20 19.89
CA ARG A 65 35.37 5.28 20.09
C ARG A 65 35.55 5.73 21.54
N LYS A 66 34.86 5.10 22.51
CA LYS A 66 34.81 5.50 23.94
C LYS A 66 34.36 6.95 24.19
N GLN A 67 33.55 7.51 23.28
CA GLN A 67 33.04 8.89 23.33
C GLN A 67 31.57 8.96 23.76
N LEU A 68 31.00 7.85 24.24
CA LEU A 68 29.60 7.79 24.64
C LEU A 68 29.39 8.56 25.96
N GLN A 69 28.49 9.53 25.95
CA GLN A 69 28.16 10.30 27.14
C GLN A 69 26.93 9.74 27.87
N LYS A 70 26.65 10.22 29.09
CA LYS A 70 25.50 9.73 29.87
C LYS A 70 24.16 10.15 29.26
N GLU A 71 24.14 11.29 28.57
CA GLU A 71 22.99 11.80 27.84
C GLU A 71 22.64 10.89 26.65
N ASP A 72 23.67 10.34 25.99
CA ASP A 72 23.49 9.35 24.91
C ASP A 72 22.80 8.08 25.45
N SER A 73 23.03 7.69 26.71
CA SER A 73 22.37 6.52 27.31
C SER A 73 20.85 6.69 27.39
N LEU A 74 20.37 7.86 27.81
CA LEU A 74 18.94 8.17 27.85
C LEU A 74 18.35 8.16 26.44
N ARG A 75 19.10 8.68 25.46
CA ARG A 75 18.68 8.68 24.06
C ARG A 75 18.59 7.25 23.50
N ILE A 76 19.53 6.37 23.83
CA ILE A 76 19.51 4.95 23.42
C ILE A 76 18.25 4.26 23.97
N GLU A 77 17.93 4.46 25.24
CA GLU A 77 16.74 3.87 25.87
C GLU A 77 15.44 4.38 25.23
N TYR A 78 15.37 5.68 24.96
CA TYR A 78 14.25 6.29 24.25
C TYR A 78 14.06 5.68 22.85
N LEU A 79 15.14 5.60 22.06
CA LEU A 79 15.12 5.04 20.70
C LEU A 79 14.72 3.56 20.71
N PHE A 80 15.23 2.79 21.66
CA PHE A 80 14.88 1.39 21.82
C PHE A 80 13.40 1.19 22.14
N ASN A 81 12.85 2.00 23.05
CA ASN A 81 11.42 1.94 23.39
C ASN A 81 10.53 2.34 22.21
N GLN A 82 10.93 3.33 21.41
CA GLN A 82 10.22 3.68 20.18
C GLN A 82 10.21 2.51 19.18
N PHE A 83 11.36 1.88 18.97
CA PHE A 83 11.48 0.72 18.09
C PHE A 83 10.56 -0.44 18.53
N GLN A 84 10.52 -0.74 19.83
CA GLN A 84 9.64 -1.81 20.34
C GLN A 84 8.15 -1.48 20.14
N LYS A 85 7.75 -0.20 20.28
CA LYS A 85 6.38 0.23 20.00
C LYS A 85 6.00 0.06 18.54
N LEU A 86 6.88 0.45 17.62
CA LEU A 86 6.67 0.30 16.17
C LEU A 86 6.61 -1.17 15.73
N LYS A 87 7.39 -2.04 16.38
CA LYS A 87 7.41 -3.48 16.10
C LYS A 87 6.17 -4.22 16.63
N ASN A 88 5.57 -3.72 17.70
CA ASN A 88 4.40 -4.34 18.35
C ASN A 88 3.07 -3.68 17.94
N GLN A 89 3.10 -2.72 17.01
CA GLN A 89 1.94 -2.14 16.34
C GLN A 89 1.51 -3.01 15.15
#